data_AF-A0A1I6C7K9-F1
#
_entry.id   AF-A0A1I6C7K9-F1
#
_cell.length_a   1.000
_cell.length_b   1.000
_cell.length_c   1.000
_cell.angle_alpha   90.00
_cell.angle_beta   90.00
_cell.angle_gamma   90.00
#
_symmetry.space_group_name_H-M   'P 1'
#
loop_
_entity.id
_entity.type
_entity.pdbx_description
1 polymer ?
#
loop_
_entity_poly.entity_id
_entity_poly.type
_entity_poly.pdbx_seq_one_letter_code
_entity_poly.pdbx_strand_id
1 'polypeptide(L)'
;MKPYLIITQILYLISLFPWFVIWGLSFMSFDSGVNVNNVSFVLVISLYPVAVVIGSILAWIFRLKKRRFAVIINLMPCLWIISFIVFMVFI
;
A
#
# COMPACT_ATOMS: atom_id res chain seq x y z
N MET A 1 -15.16 8.54 -12.70
CA MET A 1 -13.68 8.42 -12.84
C MET A 1 -12.94 9.41 -11.96
N LYS A 2 -13.06 10.73 -12.21
CA LYS A 2 -12.37 11.76 -11.40
C LYS A 2 -12.66 11.69 -9.89
N PRO A 3 -13.93 11.68 -9.41
CA PRO A 3 -14.20 11.62 -7.97
C PRO A 3 -13.74 10.31 -7.34
N TYR A 4 -13.88 9.18 -8.05
CA TYR A 4 -13.40 7.87 -7.59
C TYR A 4 -11.90 7.86 -7.28
N LEU A 5 -11.07 8.36 -8.21
CA LEU A 5 -9.61 8.41 -8.01
C LEU A 5 -9.23 9.31 -6.83
N ILE A 6 -9.90 10.45 -6.68
CA ILE A 6 -9.66 11.38 -5.58
C ILE A 6 -10.04 10.73 -4.24
N ILE A 7 -11.21 10.10 -4.14
CA ILE A 7 -11.66 9.42 -2.93
C ILE A 7 -10.68 8.31 -2.53
N THR A 8 -10.24 7.48 -3.49
CA THR A 8 -9.24 6.43 -3.21
C THR A 8 -7.89 7.00 -2.78
N GLN A 9 -7.47 8.13 -3.35
CA GLN A 9 -6.21 8.78 -2.97
C GLN A 9 -6.25 9.39 -1.57
N ILE A 10 -7.40 9.97 -1.19
CA ILE A 10 -7.63 10.46 0.18
C ILE A 10 -7.62 9.29 1.16
N LEU A 11 -8.29 8.18 0.83
CA LEU A 11 -8.23 6.95 1.63
C LEU A 11 -6.80 6.45 1.79
N TYR A 12 -6.01 6.47 0.73
CA TYR A 12 -4.59 6.08 0.79
C TYR A 12 -3.76 7.00 1.68
N LEU A 13 -3.95 8.32 1.56
CA LEU A 13 -3.32 9.30 2.44
C LEU A 13 -3.65 9.05 3.92
N ILE A 14 -4.92 8.80 4.23
CA ILE A 14 -5.34 8.51 5.61
C ILE A 14 -4.73 7.19 6.07
N SER A 15 -4.71 6.15 5.22
CA SER A 15 -4.13 4.84 5.56
C SER A 15 -2.62 4.87 5.77
N LEU A 16 -1.90 5.86 5.22
CA LEU A 16 -0.46 5.99 5.43
C LEU A 16 -0.10 6.31 6.87
N PHE A 17 -0.97 7.02 7.62
CA PHE A 17 -0.74 7.31 9.03
C PHE A 17 -0.63 6.05 9.91
N PRO A 18 -1.65 5.16 9.97
CA PRO A 18 -1.51 3.91 10.70
C PRO A 18 -0.45 3.00 10.07
N TRP A 19 -0.26 3.07 8.74
CA TRP A 19 0.80 2.28 8.10
C TRP A 19 2.21 2.65 8.56
N PHE A 20 2.47 3.92 8.84
CA PHE A 20 3.76 4.38 9.34
C PHE A 20 4.13 3.71 10.67
N VAL A 21 3.13 3.45 11.52
CA VAL A 21 3.32 2.69 12.77
C VAL A 21 3.73 1.26 12.47
N ILE A 22 3.06 0.57 11.54
CA ILE A 22 3.40 -0.81 11.13
C ILE A 22 4.81 -0.87 10.56
N TRP A 23 5.16 0.11 9.72
CA TRP A 23 6.49 0.21 9.15
C TRP A 23 7.55 0.36 10.25
N GLY A 24 7.30 1.20 11.26
CA GLY A 24 8.16 1.31 12.44
C GLY A 24 8.27 -0.01 13.22
N LEU A 25 7.16 -0.68 13.48
CA LEU A 25 7.12 -1.98 14.16
C LEU A 25 7.83 -3.08 13.36
N SER A 26 7.87 -2.97 12.03
CA SER A 26 8.52 -3.97 11.18
C SER A 26 10.02 -4.10 11.48
N PHE A 27 10.68 -3.03 11.94
CA PHE A 27 12.09 -3.07 12.32
C PHE A 27 12.36 -3.96 13.54
N MET A 28 11.37 -4.20 14.41
CA MET A 28 11.49 -5.14 15.53
C MET A 28 11.72 -6.58 15.06
N SER A 29 11.41 -6.92 13.80
CA SER A 29 11.76 -8.23 13.24
C SER A 29 13.28 -8.47 13.26
N PHE A 30 14.09 -7.41 13.23
CA PHE A 30 15.54 -7.52 13.31
C PHE A 30 16.08 -7.83 14.71
N ASP A 31 15.26 -7.77 15.77
CA ASP A 31 15.65 -8.20 17.12
C ASP A 31 16.02 -9.69 17.15
N SER A 32 15.45 -10.48 16.23
CA SER A 32 15.78 -11.89 16.01
C SER A 32 17.02 -12.12 15.12
N GLY A 33 17.70 -11.05 14.71
CA GLY A 33 18.86 -11.05 13.81
C GLY A 33 18.53 -10.56 12.39
N VAL A 34 19.58 -10.31 11.60
CA VAL A 34 19.45 -9.88 10.20
C VAL A 34 19.58 -11.09 9.29
N ASN A 35 18.47 -11.54 8.72
CA ASN A 35 18.41 -12.62 7.74
C ASN A 35 17.54 -12.19 6.54
N VAL A 36 17.56 -13.01 5.47
CA VAL A 36 16.82 -12.72 4.23
C VAL A 36 15.32 -12.55 4.50
N ASN A 37 14.74 -13.34 5.41
CA ASN A 37 13.32 -13.29 5.72
C ASN A 37 12.94 -11.95 6.37
N ASN A 38 13.68 -11.51 7.39
CA ASN A 38 13.42 -10.26 8.10
C ASN A 38 13.63 -9.04 7.19
N VAL A 39 14.68 -9.07 6.37
CA VAL A 39 14.91 -8.03 5.35
C VAL A 39 13.77 -7.99 4.33
N SER A 40 13.33 -9.15 3.83
CA SER A 40 12.22 -9.23 2.88
C SER A 40 10.90 -8.73 3.49
N PHE A 41 10.65 -9.02 4.76
CA PHE A 41 9.47 -8.55 5.49
C PHE A 41 9.41 -7.02 5.59
N VAL A 42 10.50 -6.40 6.05
CA VAL A 42 10.60 -4.94 6.15
C VAL A 42 10.52 -4.29 4.77
N LEU A 43 11.14 -4.89 3.74
CA LEU A 43 11.06 -4.39 2.37
C LEU A 43 9.63 -4.39 1.83
N VAL A 44 8.90 -5.49 2.01
CA VAL A 44 7.49 -5.60 1.55
C VAL A 44 6.61 -4.56 2.24
N ILE A 45 6.83 -4.29 3.53
CA ILE A 45 6.09 -3.24 4.26
C ILE A 45 6.49 -1.83 3.77
N SER A 46 7.77 -1.63 3.49
CA SER A 46 8.32 -0.36 2.96
C SER A 46 7.83 -0.04 1.53
N LEU A 47 7.43 -1.06 0.77
CA LEU A 47 6.92 -0.87 -0.60
C LEU A 47 5.51 -0.29 -0.66
N TYR A 48 4.74 -0.33 0.42
CA TYR A 48 3.35 0.15 0.40
C TYR A 48 3.20 1.63 0.00
N PRO A 49 3.90 2.60 0.62
CA PRO A 49 3.83 3.99 0.20
C PRO A 49 4.26 4.19 -1.26
N VAL A 50 5.27 3.43 -1.71
CA VAL A 50 5.75 3.45 -3.09
C VAL A 50 4.65 2.98 -4.05
N ALA A 51 3.98 1.87 -3.73
CA ALA A 51 2.86 1.34 -4.50
C ALA A 51 1.68 2.31 -4.55
N VAL A 52 1.36 2.99 -3.44
CA VAL A 52 0.32 4.03 -3.37
C VAL A 52 0.63 5.18 -4.34
N VAL A 53 1.86 5.70 -4.31
CA VAL A 53 2.27 6.84 -5.14
C VAL A 53 2.32 6.45 -6.62
N ILE A 54 2.99 5.35 -6.95
CA ILE A 54 3.12 4.89 -8.35
C ILE A 54 1.74 4.51 -8.90
N GLY A 55 0.94 3.77 -8.13
CA GLY A 55 -0.41 3.37 -8.53
C GLY A 55 -1.31 4.59 -8.79
N SER A 56 -1.23 5.60 -7.93
CA SER A 56 -1.92 6.89 -8.08
C SER A 56 -1.54 7.62 -9.37
N ILE A 57 -0.23 7.75 -9.64
CA ILE A 57 0.27 8.45 -10.82
C ILE A 57 -0.16 7.73 -12.10
N LEU A 58 0.08 6.41 -12.16
CA LEU A 58 -0.26 5.59 -13.33
C LEU A 58 -1.78 5.56 -13.58
N ALA A 59 -2.60 5.49 -12.53
CA ALA A 59 -4.05 5.55 -12.65
C ALA A 59 -4.52 6.88 -13.27
N TRP A 60 -3.90 8.01 -12.90
CA TRP A 60 -4.20 9.32 -13.48
C TRP A 60 -3.77 9.43 -14.94
N ILE A 61 -2.63 8.87 -15.32
CA ILE A 61 -2.12 8.85 -16.70
C ILE A 61 -3.06 8.01 -17.60
N PHE A 62 -3.43 6.81 -17.17
CA PHE A 62 -4.19 5.87 -18.01
C PHE A 62 -5.70 6.11 -18.04
N ARG A 63 -6.24 7.02 -17.21
CA ARG A 63 -7.69 7.23 -17.03
C ARG A 63 -8.47 7.51 -18.32
N LEU A 64 -7.84 8.16 -19.32
CA LEU A 64 -8.50 8.60 -20.55
C LEU A 64 -8.52 7.49 -21.62
N LYS A 65 -7.42 6.76 -21.79
CA LYS A 65 -7.27 5.75 -22.85
C LYS A 65 -7.65 4.34 -22.42
N LYS A 66 -7.34 3.92 -21.19
CA LYS A 66 -7.51 2.54 -20.71
C LYS A 66 -8.16 2.52 -19.32
N ARG A 67 -9.45 2.88 -19.28
CA ARG A 67 -10.25 2.99 -18.04
C ARG A 67 -10.16 1.75 -17.13
N ARG A 68 -10.28 0.53 -17.68
CA ARG A 68 -10.18 -0.71 -16.89
C ARG A 68 -8.80 -0.88 -16.25
N PHE A 69 -7.74 -0.57 -17.00
CA PHE A 69 -6.36 -0.69 -16.53
C PHE A 69 -6.03 0.33 -15.42
N ALA A 70 -6.51 1.56 -15.57
CA ALA A 70 -6.38 2.59 -14.53
C ALA A 70 -7.02 2.18 -13.21
N VAL A 71 -8.18 1.50 -13.25
CA VAL A 71 -8.86 0.99 -12.05
C VAL A 71 -8.07 -0.15 -11.40
N ILE A 72 -7.58 -1.11 -12.19
CA ILE A 72 -6.80 -2.24 -11.66
C ILE A 72 -5.53 -1.75 -10.95
N ILE A 73 -4.77 -0.84 -11.58
CA ILE A 73 -3.57 -0.28 -10.96
C ILE A 73 -3.91 0.50 -9.70
N ASN A 74 -4.98 1.28 -9.73
CA ASN A 74 -5.42 2.03 -8.56
C ASN A 74 -5.84 1.12 -7.41
N LEU A 75 -6.29 -0.11 -7.67
CA LEU A 75 -6.69 -1.08 -6.64
C LEU A 75 -5.52 -1.89 -6.07
N MET A 76 -4.35 -1.87 -6.71
CA MET A 76 -3.19 -2.62 -6.24
C MET A 76 -2.79 -2.28 -4.79
N PRO A 77 -2.75 -1.00 -4.37
CA PRO A 77 -2.47 -0.64 -2.98
C PRO A 77 -3.56 -1.10 -2.00
N CYS A 78 -4.82 -1.25 -2.44
CA CYS A 78 -5.89 -1.77 -1.57
C CYS A 78 -5.59 -3.19 -1.07
N LEU A 79 -4.81 -4.00 -1.81
CA LEU A 79 -4.46 -5.35 -1.37
C LEU A 79 -3.66 -5.32 -0.06
N TRP A 80 -2.73 -4.37 0.10
CA TRP A 80 -2.00 -4.19 1.36
C TRP A 80 -2.92 -3.77 2.50
N ILE A 81 -3.86 -2.85 2.24
CA ILE A 81 -4.83 -2.39 3.24
C ILE A 81 -5.71 -3.56 3.69
N ILE A 82 -6.22 -4.37 2.77
CA ILE A 82 -7.07 -5.53 3.08
C ILE A 82 -6.28 -6.55 3.90
N SER A 83 -5.06 -6.92 3.46
CA SER A 83 -4.20 -7.84 4.21
C SER A 83 -3.95 -7.33 5.63
N PHE A 84 -3.77 -6.03 5.80
CA PHE A 84 -3.60 -5.42 7.12
C PHE A 84 -4.87 -5.47 7.98
N ILE A 85 -6.03 -5.14 7.42
CA ILE A 85 -7.30 -5.24 8.15
C ILE A 85 -7.56 -6.68 8.59
N VAL A 86 -7.31 -7.65 7.71
CA VAL A 86 -7.42 -9.07 8.04
C VAL A 86 -6.46 -9.43 9.18
N PHE A 87 -5.19 -9.03 9.08
CA PHE A 87 -4.23 -9.26 10.16
C PHE A 87 -4.71 -8.67 11.49
N MET A 88 -5.25 -7.45 11.50
CA MET A 88 -5.72 -6.78 12.73
C MET A 88 -7.01 -7.38 13.33
N VAL A 89 -7.83 -8.07 12.54
CA VAL A 89 -9.12 -8.63 13.00
C VAL A 89 -8.97 -10.09 13.46
N PHE A 90 -8.08 -10.85 12.83
CA PHE A 90 -7.91 -12.28 13.07
C PHE A 90 -6.77 -12.64 14.04
N ILE A 91 -6.01 -11.65 14.51
CA ILE A 91 -4.99 -11.74 15.57
C ILE A 91 -5.46 -10.91 16.75
#